data_AF-A0A0E3BXH9-F1
#
_entry.id   AF-A0A0E3BXH9-F1
#
_cell.length_a   1.000
_cell.length_b   1.000
_cell.length_c   1.000
_cell.angle_alpha   90.00
_cell.angle_beta   90.00
_cell.angle_gamma   90.00
#
_symmetry.space_group_name_H-M   'P 1'
#
loop_
_entity.id
_entity.type
_entity.pdbx_description
1 polymer ?
#
loop_
_entity_poly.entity_id
_entity_poly.type
_entity_poly.pdbx_seq_one_letter_code
_entity_poly.pdbx_strand_id
1 'polypeptide(L)' 'MEISIFKEPVDDLLEVKVSLYEFTDKRGKTVDVSVWVKYQDSRSAMEAEARQKALVQLKRAITALEGGEV' A
#
# COMPACT_ATOMS: atom_id res chain seq x y z
N MET A 1 3.58 -0.84 10.20
CA MET A 1 3.19 -1.04 8.79
C MET A 1 3.25 -2.52 8.54
N GLU A 2 2.16 -3.07 8.01
CA GLU A 2 2.03 -4.48 7.69
C GLU A 2 1.76 -4.63 6.19
N ILE A 3 2.34 -5.64 5.56
CA ILE A 3 2.16 -5.93 4.13
C ILE A 3 1.61 -7.35 4.00
N SER A 4 0.40 -7.46 3.46
CA SER A 4 -0.27 -8.73 3.18
C SER A 4 -0.35 -8.97 1.68
N ILE A 5 0.26 -10.05 1.21
CA ILE A 5 0.24 -10.47 -0.21
C ILE A 5 -0.93 -11.43 -0.40
N PHE A 6 -1.81 -11.17 -1.37
CA PHE A 6 -2.90 -12.07 -1.71
C PHE A 6 -2.38 -13.27 -2.52
N LYS A 7 -3.11 -14.41 -2.47
CA LYS A 7 -2.55 -15.72 -2.82
C LYS A 7 -2.34 -15.99 -4.31
N GLU A 8 -3.07 -15.33 -5.21
CA GLU A 8 -3.05 -15.66 -6.64
C GLU A 8 -2.79 -14.40 -7.48
N PRO A 9 -1.76 -14.41 -8.36
CA PRO A 9 -1.55 -13.33 -9.30
C PRO A 9 -2.66 -13.31 -10.37
N VAL A 10 -3.05 -12.12 -10.78
CA VAL A 10 -3.94 -11.86 -11.93
C VAL A 10 -3.10 -11.11 -12.96
N ASP A 11 -2.95 -11.67 -14.17
CA ASP A 11 -2.15 -11.06 -15.26
C ASP A 11 -0.73 -10.63 -14.83
N ASP A 12 0.02 -11.55 -14.19
CA ASP A 12 1.37 -11.30 -13.65
C ASP A 12 1.44 -10.22 -12.54
N LEU A 13 0.30 -9.78 -12.02
CA LEU A 13 0.21 -8.81 -10.93
C LEU A 13 -0.36 -9.47 -9.67
N LEU A 14 0.23 -9.13 -8.52
CA LEU A 14 -0.29 -9.49 -7.21
C LEU A 14 -0.91 -8.26 -6.56
N GLU A 15 -2.13 -8.43 -6.04
CA GLU A 15 -2.66 -7.47 -5.09
C GLU A 15 -1.92 -7.61 -3.76
N VAL A 16 -1.52 -6.48 -3.20
CA VAL A 16 -0.84 -6.37 -1.92
C VAL A 16 -1.50 -5.28 -1.11
N LYS A 17 -1.91 -5.62 0.11
CA LYS A 17 -2.49 -4.68 1.06
C LYS A 17 -1.39 -4.15 1.98
N VAL A 18 -1.22 -2.84 2.03
CA VAL A 18 -0.32 -2.13 2.95
C VAL A 18 -1.17 -1.46 4.03
N SER A 19 -1.04 -1.92 5.27
CA SER A 19 -1.78 -1.40 6.43
C SER A 19 -0.86 -0.56 7.32
N LEU A 20 -1.28 0.68 7.54
CA LEU A 20 -0.64 1.65 8.44
C LEU A 20 -1.52 1.77 9.69
N TYR A 21 -0.94 1.47 10.84
CA TYR A 21 -1.62 1.57 12.13
C TYR A 21 -1.02 2.74 12.91
N GLU A 22 -1.86 3.68 13.30
CA GLU A 22 -1.52 4.73 14.26
C GLU A 22 -2.36 4.49 15.53
N PHE A 23 -1.68 4.33 16.66
CA PHE A 23 -2.31 4.27 17.97
C PHE A 23 -2.08 5.60 18.68
N THR A 24 -3.13 6.41 18.81
CA THR A 24 -3.12 7.66 19.59
C THR A 24 -4.30 7.66 20.55
N ASP A 25 -4.08 8.03 21.81
CA ASP A 25 -5.13 8.25 22.82
C ASP A 25 -6.21 7.16 22.91
N LYS A 26 -5.79 5.89 22.97
CA LYS A 26 -6.67 4.70 23.05
C LYS A 26 -7.63 4.55 21.84
N ARG A 27 -7.42 5.28 20.75
CA ARG A 27 -8.13 5.13 19.48
C ARG A 27 -7.13 4.65 18.42
N GLY A 28 -7.39 3.49 17.84
CA GLY A 28 -6.63 2.99 16.68
C GLY A 28 -7.16 3.63 15.41
N LYS A 29 -6.28 4.26 14.62
CA LYS A 29 -6.56 4.61 13.23
C LYS A 29 -5.83 3.63 12.33
N THR A 30 -6.52 3.14 11.32
CA THR A 30 -5.95 2.26 10.31
C THR A 30 -6.15 2.90 8.96
N VAL A 31 -5.07 2.98 8.18
CA VAL A 31 -5.12 3.33 6.76
C VAL A 31 -4.66 2.12 5.98
N ASP A 32 -5.57 1.59 5.16
CA ASP A 32 -5.32 0.45 4.30
C ASP A 32 -5.17 0.92 2.85
N VAL A 33 -4.09 0.49 2.19
CA VAL A 33 -3.80 0.81 0.80
C VAL A 33 -3.62 -0.48 0.01
N SER A 34 -4.54 -0.80 -0.90
CA SER A 34 -4.38 -1.87 -1.86
C SER A 34 -3.56 -1.39 -3.06
N VAL A 35 -2.50 -2.11 -3.39
CA VAL A 35 -1.66 -1.84 -4.56
C VAL A 35 -1.41 -3.12 -5.36
N TRP A 36 -1.27 -2.97 -6.67
CA TRP A 36 -0.88 -4.06 -7.55
C TRP A 36 0.63 -4.00 -7.80
N VAL A 37 1.34 -5.10 -7.54
CA VAL A 37 2.79 -5.24 -7.79
C VAL A 37 3.06 -6.34 -8.81
N LYS A 38 4.20 -6.31 -9.49
CA LYS A 38 4.57 -7.43 -10.36
C LYS A 38 4.87 -8.66 -9.52
N TYR A 39 4.34 -9.82 -9.94
CA TYR A 39 4.71 -11.10 -9.37
C TYR A 39 6.21 -11.33 -9.57
N GLN A 40 6.91 -11.63 -8.48
CA GLN A 40 8.35 -11.87 -8.46
C GLN A 40 8.66 -12.97 -7.45
N ASP A 41 9.69 -13.78 -7.70
CA ASP A 41 10.07 -14.86 -6.77
C ASP A 41 10.60 -14.32 -5.42
N SER A 42 11.05 -13.06 -5.40
CA SER A 42 11.51 -12.40 -4.18
C SER A 42 10.37 -11.67 -3.48
N ARG A 43 9.92 -12.23 -2.35
CA ARG A 43 8.97 -11.55 -1.45
C ARG A 43 9.44 -10.16 -1.05
N SER A 44 10.72 -10.00 -0.73
CA SER A 44 11.32 -8.72 -0.34
C SER A 44 11.23 -7.67 -1.46
N ALA A 45 11.35 -8.10 -2.72
CA ALA A 45 11.21 -7.21 -3.87
C ALA A 45 9.75 -6.76 -4.05
N MET A 46 8.79 -7.68 -3.91
CA MET A 46 7.37 -7.36 -3.95
C MET A 46 6.96 -6.42 -2.81
N GLU A 47 7.47 -6.64 -1.60
CA GLU A 47 7.23 -5.76 -0.44
C GLU A 47 7.81 -4.35 -0.66
N ALA A 48 9.01 -4.24 -1.23
CA ALA A 48 9.62 -2.95 -1.57
C ALA A 48 8.81 -2.20 -2.63
N GLU A 49 8.35 -2.88 -3.69
CA GLU A 49 7.50 -2.32 -4.73
C GLU A 49 6.15 -1.87 -4.15
N ALA A 50 5.51 -2.71 -3.33
CA ALA A 50 4.23 -2.42 -2.70
C ALA A 50 4.33 -1.16 -1.82
N ARG A 51 5.40 -1.06 -1.02
CA ARG A 51 5.67 0.11 -0.19
C ARG A 51 5.83 1.38 -1.03
N GLN A 52 6.61 1.32 -2.12
CA GLN A 52 6.80 2.48 -2.99
C GLN A 52 5.50 2.93 -3.64
N LYS A 53 4.72 2.00 -4.20
CA LYS A 53 3.41 2.30 -4.81
C LYS A 53 2.42 2.88 -3.80
N ALA A 54 2.36 2.29 -2.60
CA ALA A 54 1.47 2.79 -1.55
C ALA A 54 1.84 4.22 -1.12
N LEU A 55 3.14 4.53 -0.99
CA LEU A 55 3.60 5.89 -0.69
C LEU A 55 3.20 6.89 -1.79
N VAL A 56 3.34 6.53 -3.06
CA VAL A 56 2.93 7.38 -4.18
C VAL A 56 1.42 7.63 -4.15
N GLN A 57 0.62 6.59 -3.91
CA GLN A 57 -0.83 6.71 -3.82
C GLN A 57 -1.27 7.57 -2.64
N LEU A 58 -0.64 7.40 -1.47
CA LEU A 58 -0.90 8.23 -0.30
C LEU A 58 -0.53 9.69 -0.52
N LYS A 59 0.62 9.97 -1.15
CA LYS A 59 1.02 11.35 -1.50
C LYS A 59 -0.01 12.00 -2.41
N ARG A 60 -0.45 11.29 -3.47
CA ARG A 60 -1.51 11.78 -4.36
C ARG A 60 -2.82 12.06 -3.61
N ALA A 61 -3.22 11.15 -2.73
CA ALA A 61 -4.42 11.33 -1.91
C ALA A 61 -4.30 12.55 -0.97
N ILE A 62 -3.14 12.76 -0.35
CA ILE A 62 -2.87 13.93 0.48
C ILE A 62 -2.95 15.21 -0.36
N THR A 63 -2.28 15.26 -1.51
CA THR A 63 -2.34 16.41 -2.43
C THR A 63 -3.77 16.72 -2.87
N ALA A 64 -4.57 15.69 -3.18
CA ALA A 64 -5.98 15.84 -3.52
C ALA A 64 -6.80 16.46 -2.37
N LEU A 65 -6.55 16.01 -1.14
CA LEU A 65 -7.23 16.50 0.06
C LEU A 65 -6.83 17.95 0.40
N GLU A 66 -5.58 18.33 0.13
CA GLU A 66 -5.06 19.68 0.29
C GLU A 66 -5.54 20.66 -0.80
N GLY A 67 -6.27 20.17 -1.81
CA GLY A 67 -6.79 20.97 -2.92
C GLY A 67 -5.80 21.21 -4.05
N GLY A 68 -4.73 20.41 -4.15
CA GLY A 68 -3.81 20.42 -5.29
C GLY A 68 -4.36 19.63 -6.49
N GLU A 69 -3.93 19.98 -7.71
CA GLU A 69 -4.14 19.13 -8.90
C GLU A 69 -3.31 17.84 -8.78
N VAL A 70 -3.92 16.70 -9.14
CA VAL A 70 -3.42 15.33 -8.91
C VAL A 70 -3.13 14.63 -10.23
#